data_AF-A0A3R7PZM3-F1
#
_entry.id   AF-A0A3R7PZM3-F1
#
_cell.length_a   1.000
_cell.length_b   1.000
_cell.length_c   1.000
_cell.angle_alpha   90.00
_cell.angle_beta   90.00
_cell.angle_gamma   90.00
#
_symmetry.space_group_name_H-M   'P 1'
#
loop_
_entity.id
_entity.type
_entity.pdbx_description
1 polymer ?
#
loop_
_entity_poly.entity_id
_entity_poly.type
_entity_poly.pdbx_seq_one_letter_code
_entity_poly.pdbx_strand_id
1 'polypeptide(L)'
;MWTSVWLLTVAATQMPGAAILQAAVTVLVNQDVDECLVANGGCHAKAKCTNTAGSRTCSCLAGYTGNGQVCVVLKCPVGFAGEGADCAPDSDLDGYPDTELSCSSNQSDIDGDGIGDKCDDDIDNDGLLNAADNCPKVANGNQADGDGDGIGDACDNCPKHPNAGQKDKDEDLLGNACDDDVDTDSDGVEDSVDNCPNNQKDTDGDGRGDACSNDLDGDKILDSDDNCIANPSVHSTDFRHLQMVALDPQTASTPPVWVVYDNGAEIHQTVNSDPAIAVGDHVMGDVDFEGTFFVEDTSDDDFVGFIFGYQSNAKFYVVSWKKGPQNWFNKAERGVTLKLVNSNTGPGTKLRDALWFTGSTANQAKMLWHDGSIGWKPKVAYRWLLHHRPDIGAMRFYLYQGTKQVMDSGNIYDGTLKGGRLGLYCFSQEEIIWSNMEYKCANGVPQEMFNDLPANLQNQVLSS
;
A
#
# COMPACT_ATOMS: atom_id res chain seq x y z
N MET A 1 -23.74 -38.59 63.21
CA MET A 1 -24.70 -37.53 63.58
C MET A 1 -24.44 -36.33 62.69
N TRP A 2 -25.37 -36.05 61.77
CA TRP A 2 -25.84 -34.75 61.23
C TRP A 2 -24.83 -33.59 61.11
N THR A 3 -24.31 -33.32 59.90
CA THR A 3 -24.73 -32.30 58.88
C THR A 3 -24.38 -30.86 59.26
N SER A 4 -23.72 -30.04 58.41
CA SER A 4 -24.21 -29.55 57.10
C SER A 4 -23.13 -28.83 56.25
N VAL A 5 -23.35 -28.67 54.93
CA VAL A 5 -23.22 -27.44 54.04
C VAL A 5 -23.08 -27.80 52.53
N TRP A 6 -23.45 -26.83 51.66
CA TRP A 6 -23.72 -26.71 50.19
C TRP A 6 -22.62 -26.99 49.13
N LEU A 7 -23.01 -27.41 47.90
CA LEU A 7 -22.38 -27.15 46.57
C LEU A 7 -23.21 -27.77 45.40
N LEU A 8 -23.24 -27.15 44.22
CA LEU A 8 -23.93 -27.65 43.01
C LEU A 8 -22.91 -28.00 41.90
N THR A 9 -22.90 -29.27 41.46
CA THR A 9 -22.15 -29.83 40.32
C THR A 9 -23.13 -30.64 39.47
N VAL A 10 -23.13 -30.45 38.15
CA VAL A 10 -24.01 -31.19 37.23
C VAL A 10 -23.29 -32.46 36.76
N ALA A 11 -23.69 -33.59 37.32
CA ALA A 11 -23.36 -34.93 36.84
C ALA A 11 -24.64 -35.59 36.29
N ALA A 12 -24.48 -36.31 35.18
CA ALA A 12 -25.55 -36.92 34.41
C ALA A 12 -26.26 -38.09 35.14
N THR A 13 -27.59 -38.14 35.01
CA THR A 13 -28.50 -39.25 35.36
C THR A 13 -29.73 -39.15 34.43
N GLN A 14 -30.38 -40.17 33.84
CA GLN A 14 -30.45 -41.62 34.03
C GLN A 14 -31.27 -42.29 32.87
N MET A 15 -30.81 -43.46 32.34
CA MET A 15 -31.51 -44.70 31.84
C MET A 15 -32.77 -44.66 30.91
N PRO A 16 -33.19 -45.77 30.22
CA PRO A 16 -32.55 -47.05 29.83
C PRO A 16 -32.72 -47.42 28.33
N GLY A 17 -31.91 -48.35 27.79
CA GLY A 17 -32.27 -49.14 26.60
C GLY A 17 -31.19 -49.31 25.53
N ALA A 18 -30.61 -50.52 25.49
CA ALA A 18 -29.99 -51.21 24.35
C ALA A 18 -29.18 -50.42 23.29
N ALA A 19 -27.85 -50.50 23.38
CA ALA A 19 -26.93 -50.87 22.29
C ALA A 19 -25.49 -50.84 22.81
N ILE A 20 -24.96 -52.00 23.23
CA ILE A 20 -23.52 -52.15 23.46
C ILE A 20 -22.91 -52.46 22.10
N LEU A 21 -22.37 -51.43 21.44
CA LEU A 21 -21.56 -51.59 20.24
C LEU A 21 -20.34 -52.43 20.61
N GLN A 22 -20.18 -53.57 19.96
CA GLN A 22 -18.98 -54.39 20.04
C GLN A 22 -17.76 -53.52 19.70
N ALA A 23 -16.80 -53.46 20.62
CA ALA A 23 -15.45 -53.06 20.28
C ALA A 23 -14.93 -54.06 19.24
N ALA A 24 -14.91 -53.63 17.98
CA ALA A 24 -14.24 -54.37 16.92
C ALA A 24 -12.74 -54.36 17.23
N VAL A 25 -12.22 -55.56 17.44
CA VAL A 25 -10.79 -55.84 17.54
C VAL A 25 -10.16 -55.50 16.19
N THR A 26 -9.41 -54.39 16.12
CA THR A 26 -8.53 -54.15 14.98
C THR A 26 -7.18 -54.79 15.30
N VAL A 27 -6.95 -55.93 14.67
CA VAL A 27 -5.64 -56.59 14.59
C VAL A 27 -4.65 -55.59 14.00
N LEU A 28 -3.56 -55.29 14.72
CA LEU A 28 -2.37 -54.65 14.14
C LEU A 28 -1.78 -55.62 13.11
N VAL A 29 -2.15 -55.44 11.84
CA VAL A 29 -1.45 -56.09 10.74
C VAL A 29 -0.20 -55.24 10.49
N ASN A 30 0.94 -55.69 11.02
CA ASN A 30 2.25 -55.10 10.74
C ASN A 30 2.70 -55.53 9.33
N GLN A 31 1.98 -55.06 8.31
CA GLN A 31 2.31 -55.29 6.91
C GLN A 31 2.74 -53.98 6.27
N ASP A 32 3.77 -54.09 5.44
CA ASP A 32 4.30 -53.01 4.64
C ASP A 32 3.21 -52.37 3.77
N VAL A 33 3.24 -51.04 3.67
CA VAL A 33 2.30 -50.27 2.85
C VAL A 33 2.98 -50.01 1.51
N ASP A 34 2.43 -50.54 0.42
CA ASP A 34 2.96 -50.27 -0.92
C ASP A 34 2.56 -48.87 -1.39
N GLU A 35 3.46 -47.91 -1.25
CA GLU A 35 3.18 -46.52 -1.61
C GLU A 35 3.22 -46.27 -3.13
N CYS A 36 3.67 -47.23 -3.94
CA CYS A 36 3.67 -47.10 -5.40
C CYS A 36 2.27 -47.22 -6.01
N LEU A 37 1.31 -47.80 -5.28
CA LEU A 37 -0.08 -47.95 -5.72
C LEU A 37 -0.83 -46.61 -5.78
N VAL A 38 -0.34 -45.57 -5.12
CA VAL A 38 -0.95 -44.24 -5.09
C VAL A 38 0.02 -43.23 -5.71
N ALA A 39 -0.42 -42.54 -6.77
CA ALA A 39 0.33 -41.48 -7.44
C ALA A 39 1.77 -41.86 -7.85
N ASN A 40 1.99 -43.10 -8.34
CA ASN A 40 3.30 -43.66 -8.70
C ASN A 40 4.34 -43.47 -7.59
N GLY A 41 3.91 -43.56 -6.35
CA GLY A 41 4.74 -43.27 -5.21
C GLY A 41 5.50 -41.94 -5.33
N GLY A 42 4.86 -40.86 -5.80
CA GLY A 42 5.48 -39.53 -5.90
C GLY A 42 6.78 -39.46 -6.70
N CYS A 43 7.09 -40.48 -7.51
CA CYS A 43 8.21 -40.47 -8.44
C CYS A 43 7.89 -39.57 -9.64
N HIS A 44 8.93 -39.12 -10.36
CA HIS A 44 8.76 -38.36 -11.59
C HIS A 44 7.85 -39.10 -12.59
N ALA A 45 7.11 -38.36 -13.42
CA ALA A 45 6.24 -38.96 -14.45
C ALA A 45 7.00 -39.86 -15.44
N LYS A 46 8.31 -39.60 -15.62
CA LYS A 46 9.24 -40.40 -16.44
C LYS A 46 10.12 -41.33 -15.59
N ALA A 47 9.66 -41.73 -14.40
CA ALA A 47 10.31 -42.67 -13.52
C ALA A 47 9.37 -43.80 -13.09
N LYS A 48 9.95 -44.94 -12.75
CA LYS A 48 9.26 -46.11 -12.22
C LYS A 48 9.45 -46.20 -10.71
N CYS A 49 8.34 -46.29 -9.98
CA CYS A 49 8.33 -46.58 -8.55
C CYS A 49 8.52 -48.08 -8.29
N THR A 50 9.32 -48.41 -7.28
CA THR A 50 9.51 -49.77 -6.77
C THR A 50 9.35 -49.77 -5.24
N ASN A 51 8.36 -50.51 -4.74
CA ASN A 51 8.05 -50.60 -3.32
C ASN A 51 9.13 -51.37 -2.54
N THR A 52 9.39 -50.96 -1.30
CA THR A 52 10.36 -51.57 -0.39
C THR A 52 9.78 -51.65 1.02
N ALA A 53 10.26 -52.58 1.86
CA ALA A 53 9.70 -52.72 3.20
C ALA A 53 9.90 -51.43 4.04
N GLY A 54 8.81 -50.71 4.31
CA GLY A 54 8.74 -49.46 5.06
C GLY A 54 8.94 -48.19 4.22
N SER A 55 9.11 -48.27 2.88
CA SER A 55 9.30 -47.10 2.00
C SER A 55 9.26 -47.46 0.50
N ARG A 56 9.68 -46.54 -0.38
CA ARG A 56 9.76 -46.74 -1.84
C ARG A 56 11.01 -46.15 -2.47
N THR A 57 11.38 -46.65 -3.65
CA THR A 57 12.47 -46.11 -4.49
C THR A 57 11.99 -45.74 -5.89
N CYS A 58 12.61 -44.73 -6.50
CA CYS A 58 12.28 -44.23 -7.85
C CYS A 58 13.49 -44.40 -8.78
N SER A 59 13.27 -44.87 -10.02
CA SER A 59 14.33 -44.94 -11.05
C SER A 59 13.82 -44.47 -12.41
N CYS A 60 14.60 -43.65 -13.13
CA CYS A 60 14.18 -43.07 -14.41
C CYS A 60 13.97 -44.12 -15.50
N LEU A 61 13.01 -43.88 -16.39
CA LEU A 61 12.76 -44.71 -17.57
C LEU A 61 13.87 -44.54 -18.61
N ALA A 62 14.02 -45.51 -19.52
CA ALA A 62 14.99 -45.45 -20.60
C ALA A 62 14.81 -44.17 -21.44
N GLY A 63 15.92 -43.51 -21.81
CA GLY A 63 15.92 -42.19 -22.45
C GLY A 63 16.02 -41.01 -21.47
N TYR A 64 15.95 -41.27 -20.15
CA TYR A 64 16.09 -40.27 -19.11
C TYR A 64 17.14 -40.65 -18.07
N THR A 65 17.78 -39.64 -17.46
CA THR A 65 18.73 -39.77 -16.36
C THR A 65 18.32 -38.87 -15.19
N GLY A 66 18.70 -39.22 -13.96
CA GLY A 66 18.34 -38.47 -12.76
C GLY A 66 18.14 -39.35 -11.52
N ASN A 67 17.60 -38.77 -10.46
CA ASN A 67 17.42 -39.43 -9.16
C ASN A 67 16.06 -40.15 -9.01
N GLY A 68 15.25 -40.20 -10.08
CA GLY A 68 13.94 -40.84 -10.09
C GLY A 68 12.78 -39.99 -9.54
N GLN A 69 13.06 -38.95 -8.74
CA GLN A 69 12.07 -37.90 -8.43
C GLN A 69 12.12 -36.77 -9.46
N VAL A 70 13.29 -36.56 -10.06
CA VAL A 70 13.53 -35.71 -11.24
C VAL A 70 14.26 -36.55 -12.29
N CYS A 71 13.76 -36.54 -13.53
CA CYS A 71 14.36 -37.25 -14.65
C CYS A 71 14.42 -36.34 -15.88
N VAL A 72 15.61 -36.18 -16.45
CA VAL A 72 15.90 -35.33 -17.62
C VAL A 72 16.37 -36.18 -18.80
N VAL A 73 16.17 -35.72 -20.04
CA VAL A 73 16.51 -36.48 -21.25
C VAL A 73 18.04 -36.74 -21.34
N LEU A 74 18.43 -37.95 -21.73
CA LEU A 74 19.83 -38.29 -22.04
C LEU A 74 20.28 -37.56 -23.31
N LYS A 75 21.29 -36.69 -23.21
CA LYS A 75 21.91 -36.03 -24.37
C LYS A 75 22.81 -37.00 -25.16
N CYS A 76 22.85 -36.86 -26.49
CA CYS A 76 23.75 -37.65 -27.36
C CYS A 76 25.22 -37.44 -26.98
N PRO A 77 26.10 -38.44 -27.18
CA PRO A 77 27.54 -38.30 -26.96
C PRO A 77 28.16 -37.25 -27.88
N VAL A 78 29.23 -36.60 -27.43
CA VAL A 78 30.01 -35.62 -28.23
C VAL A 78 30.47 -36.27 -29.55
N GLY A 79 30.11 -35.65 -30.68
CA GLY A 79 30.31 -36.16 -32.04
C GLY A 79 29.05 -36.65 -32.76
N PHE A 80 27.88 -36.53 -32.11
CA PHE A 80 26.59 -36.94 -32.66
C PHE A 80 25.47 -35.95 -32.25
N ALA A 81 24.52 -35.72 -33.16
CA ALA A 81 23.33 -34.89 -32.96
C ALA A 81 22.03 -35.66 -33.23
N GLY A 82 20.92 -35.25 -32.59
CA GLY A 82 19.59 -35.87 -32.70
C GLY A 82 18.78 -35.79 -31.39
N GLU A 83 17.52 -36.25 -31.43
CA GLU A 83 16.63 -36.26 -30.27
C GLU A 83 16.42 -37.67 -29.70
N GLY A 84 16.69 -37.85 -28.41
CA GLY A 84 16.42 -39.10 -27.70
C GLY A 84 17.42 -40.23 -28.00
N ALA A 85 16.93 -41.39 -28.46
CA ALA A 85 17.77 -42.56 -28.73
C ALA A 85 18.34 -42.61 -30.16
N ASP A 86 17.89 -41.71 -31.05
CA ASP A 86 18.29 -41.66 -32.45
C ASP A 86 19.34 -40.55 -32.65
N CYS A 87 20.62 -40.91 -32.47
CA CYS A 87 21.76 -40.01 -32.67
C CYS A 87 22.46 -40.32 -34.02
N ALA A 88 22.75 -39.30 -34.83
CA ALA A 88 23.51 -39.40 -36.08
C ALA A 88 24.81 -38.57 -36.03
N PRO A 89 25.85 -38.91 -36.82
CA PRO A 89 27.13 -38.20 -36.78
C PRO A 89 26.96 -36.70 -37.04
N ASP A 90 27.65 -35.92 -36.22
CA ASP A 90 27.71 -34.46 -36.26
C ASP A 90 29.20 -34.09 -36.22
N SER A 91 29.76 -33.90 -37.42
CA SER A 91 31.21 -33.77 -37.60
C SER A 91 31.74 -32.40 -37.19
N ASP A 92 30.91 -31.35 -37.26
CA ASP A 92 31.27 -29.98 -36.91
C ASP A 92 30.69 -29.51 -35.57
N LEU A 93 29.94 -30.39 -34.88
CA LEU A 93 29.43 -30.21 -33.53
C LEU A 93 28.44 -29.05 -33.41
N ASP A 94 27.67 -28.80 -34.45
CA ASP A 94 26.73 -27.69 -34.52
C ASP A 94 25.31 -28.04 -34.01
N GLY A 95 25.10 -29.32 -33.66
CA GLY A 95 23.81 -29.81 -33.17
C GLY A 95 22.88 -30.34 -34.25
N TYR A 96 23.31 -30.39 -35.51
CA TYR A 96 22.58 -30.98 -36.63
C TYR A 96 23.39 -32.10 -37.31
N PRO A 97 22.76 -33.21 -37.75
CA PRO A 97 23.49 -34.26 -38.46
C PRO A 97 23.99 -33.84 -39.85
N ASP A 98 25.16 -34.35 -40.26
CA ASP A 98 25.88 -33.99 -41.50
C ASP A 98 25.12 -34.17 -42.85
N THR A 99 23.93 -34.78 -42.89
CA THR A 99 23.17 -35.02 -44.13
C THR A 99 21.73 -34.51 -44.07
N GLU A 100 21.39 -33.53 -44.93
CA GLU A 100 20.08 -32.89 -45.04
C GLU A 100 18.98 -33.71 -45.78
N LEU A 101 17.73 -33.50 -45.38
CA LEU A 101 16.50 -34.02 -45.99
C LEU A 101 15.74 -32.89 -46.73
N SER A 102 15.18 -33.20 -47.90
CA SER A 102 14.38 -32.29 -48.76
C SER A 102 13.10 -31.78 -48.10
N CYS A 103 12.65 -30.54 -48.43
CA CYS A 103 11.42 -29.84 -47.97
C CYS A 103 10.32 -30.77 -47.44
N SER A 104 10.46 -31.13 -46.18
CA SER A 104 9.50 -31.90 -45.40
C SER A 104 9.71 -31.55 -43.93
N SER A 105 8.60 -31.22 -43.25
CA SER A 105 8.28 -31.25 -41.81
C SER A 105 9.30 -30.82 -40.73
N ASN A 106 10.53 -30.42 -41.09
CA ASN A 106 11.62 -30.10 -40.18
C ASN A 106 12.22 -28.71 -40.46
N GLN A 107 11.52 -27.86 -41.22
CA GLN A 107 11.81 -26.41 -41.26
C GLN A 107 10.93 -25.71 -40.22
N SER A 108 11.30 -24.49 -39.80
CA SER A 108 10.40 -23.65 -39.02
C SER A 108 9.12 -23.42 -39.81
N ASP A 109 8.01 -23.45 -39.10
CA ASP A 109 6.63 -23.46 -39.59
C ASP A 109 5.85 -22.68 -38.53
N ILE A 110 5.90 -21.34 -38.64
CA ILE A 110 5.44 -20.40 -37.61
C ILE A 110 3.94 -20.52 -37.37
N ASP A 111 3.15 -20.78 -38.42
CA ASP A 111 1.70 -20.90 -38.36
C ASP A 111 1.19 -22.36 -38.26
N GLY A 112 2.06 -23.34 -38.52
CA GLY A 112 1.75 -24.77 -38.39
C GLY A 112 0.86 -25.31 -39.51
N ASP A 113 0.82 -24.65 -40.67
CA ASP A 113 -0.02 -25.08 -41.80
C ASP A 113 0.60 -26.26 -42.60
N GLY A 114 1.84 -26.62 -42.27
CA GLY A 114 2.60 -27.71 -42.88
C GLY A 114 3.45 -27.27 -44.07
N ILE A 115 3.54 -25.97 -44.35
CA ILE A 115 4.46 -25.32 -45.29
C ILE A 115 5.55 -24.64 -44.44
N GLY A 116 6.82 -24.99 -44.65
CA GLY A 116 7.89 -24.34 -43.88
C GLY A 116 8.12 -22.89 -44.32
N ASP A 117 8.49 -22.01 -43.39
CA ASP A 117 8.63 -20.55 -43.55
C ASP A 117 9.45 -20.11 -44.78
N LYS A 118 10.46 -20.90 -45.20
CA LYS A 118 11.27 -20.58 -46.39
C LYS A 118 10.49 -20.67 -47.70
N CYS A 119 9.38 -21.40 -47.68
CA CYS A 119 8.54 -21.73 -48.82
C CYS A 119 7.11 -21.22 -48.66
N ASP A 120 6.85 -20.48 -47.58
CA ASP A 120 5.57 -19.89 -47.26
C ASP A 120 5.64 -18.37 -47.43
N ASP A 121 4.65 -17.83 -48.14
CA ASP A 121 4.55 -16.42 -48.50
C ASP A 121 3.75 -15.60 -47.46
N ASP A 122 3.16 -16.26 -46.45
CA ASP A 122 2.38 -15.70 -45.34
C ASP A 122 2.65 -16.53 -44.06
N ILE A 123 3.87 -16.41 -43.52
CA ILE A 123 4.41 -17.38 -42.56
C ILE A 123 3.73 -17.36 -41.19
N ASP A 124 2.89 -16.37 -40.89
CA ASP A 124 2.09 -16.31 -39.65
C ASP A 124 0.57 -16.38 -39.88
N ASN A 125 0.14 -16.50 -41.15
CA ASN A 125 -1.23 -16.74 -41.58
C ASN A 125 -2.23 -15.70 -41.08
N ASP A 126 -1.80 -14.45 -40.97
CA ASP A 126 -2.64 -13.35 -40.56
C ASP A 126 -3.50 -12.77 -41.71
N GLY A 127 -3.24 -13.25 -42.92
CA GLY A 127 -3.91 -12.87 -44.16
C GLY A 127 -3.17 -11.83 -44.99
N LEU A 128 -1.93 -11.47 -44.61
CA LEU A 128 -1.04 -10.58 -45.34
C LEU A 128 0.25 -11.30 -45.72
N LEU A 129 0.68 -11.10 -46.97
CA LEU A 129 1.93 -11.70 -47.43
C LEU A 129 3.12 -11.08 -46.70
N ASN A 130 4.17 -11.86 -46.43
CA ASN A 130 5.42 -11.46 -45.77
C ASN A 130 6.01 -10.12 -46.27
N ALA A 131 5.82 -9.83 -47.57
CA ALA A 131 6.35 -8.62 -48.21
C ALA A 131 5.52 -7.35 -47.97
N ALA A 132 4.27 -7.51 -47.53
CA ALA A 132 3.31 -6.45 -47.23
C ALA A 132 3.02 -6.32 -45.73
N ASP A 133 3.56 -7.22 -44.94
CA ASP A 133 3.37 -7.32 -43.50
C ASP A 133 4.49 -6.59 -42.73
N ASN A 134 4.11 -5.71 -41.80
CA ASN A 134 5.03 -5.02 -40.90
C ASN A 134 5.44 -5.85 -39.67
N CYS A 135 4.87 -7.04 -39.48
CA CYS A 135 5.31 -8.07 -38.54
C CYS A 135 5.27 -9.48 -39.15
N PRO A 136 6.13 -9.81 -40.14
CA PRO A 136 6.05 -11.04 -40.93
C PRO A 136 6.11 -12.37 -40.17
N LYS A 137 6.28 -12.39 -38.85
CA LYS A 137 6.42 -13.60 -38.02
C LYS A 137 5.41 -13.62 -36.86
N VAL A 138 4.59 -12.58 -36.73
CA VAL A 138 3.70 -12.36 -35.59
C VAL A 138 2.39 -11.83 -36.13
N ALA A 139 1.40 -12.72 -36.18
CA ALA A 139 0.13 -12.41 -36.80
C ALA A 139 -0.51 -11.11 -36.28
N ASN A 140 -0.68 -10.13 -37.17
CA ASN A 140 -1.18 -8.81 -36.83
C ASN A 140 -1.98 -8.20 -38.01
N GLY A 141 -3.05 -8.88 -38.44
CA GLY A 141 -3.82 -8.47 -39.62
C GLY A 141 -4.47 -7.07 -39.59
N ASN A 142 -4.34 -6.31 -38.49
CA ASN A 142 -4.68 -4.88 -38.41
C ASN A 142 -3.55 -3.93 -38.85
N GLN A 143 -2.31 -4.42 -38.92
CA GLN A 143 -1.10 -3.68 -39.32
C GLN A 143 -0.93 -2.37 -38.56
N ALA A 144 -1.22 -2.38 -37.26
CA ALA A 144 -1.01 -1.22 -36.41
C ALA A 144 0.48 -0.90 -36.30
N ASP A 145 0.82 0.38 -36.37
CA ASP A 145 2.18 0.93 -36.30
C ASP A 145 2.03 2.31 -35.64
N GLY A 146 2.11 2.32 -34.31
CA GLY A 146 1.72 3.44 -33.45
C GLY A 146 2.68 4.62 -33.54
N ASP A 147 3.96 4.37 -33.77
CA ASP A 147 5.00 5.38 -33.80
C ASP A 147 5.53 5.69 -35.22
N GLY A 148 5.15 4.87 -36.21
CA GLY A 148 5.39 5.09 -37.63
C GLY A 148 6.81 4.75 -38.08
N ASP A 149 7.49 3.84 -37.39
CA ASP A 149 8.85 3.44 -37.72
C ASP A 149 8.94 2.31 -38.77
N GLY A 150 7.80 1.68 -39.09
CA GLY A 150 7.67 0.63 -40.08
C GLY A 150 7.70 -0.80 -39.51
N ILE A 151 7.84 -0.96 -38.19
CA ILE A 151 7.64 -2.22 -37.46
C ILE A 151 6.25 -2.16 -36.82
N GLY A 152 5.48 -3.25 -36.88
CA GLY A 152 4.13 -3.24 -36.32
C GLY A 152 4.12 -3.34 -34.79
N ASP A 153 3.11 -2.75 -34.14
CA ASP A 153 2.95 -2.74 -32.67
C ASP A 153 3.02 -4.16 -32.04
N ALA A 154 2.66 -5.19 -32.81
CA ALA A 154 2.66 -6.58 -32.36
C ALA A 154 4.06 -7.19 -32.22
N CYS A 155 5.05 -6.64 -32.92
CA CYS A 155 6.43 -7.13 -32.97
C CYS A 155 7.48 -6.05 -32.72
N ASP A 156 7.04 -4.85 -32.31
CA ASP A 156 7.91 -3.73 -31.97
C ASP A 156 8.30 -3.79 -30.49
N ASN A 157 9.61 -3.81 -30.21
CA ASN A 157 10.16 -3.76 -28.86
C ASN A 157 10.16 -2.35 -28.21
N CYS A 158 9.69 -1.33 -28.93
CA CYS A 158 9.36 -0.01 -28.42
C CYS A 158 8.17 0.65 -29.16
N PRO A 159 6.91 0.17 -29.00
CA PRO A 159 5.71 0.59 -29.77
C PRO A 159 5.31 2.07 -29.72
N LYS A 160 6.05 2.90 -28.98
CA LYS A 160 5.82 4.34 -28.79
C LYS A 160 7.03 5.19 -29.16
N HIS A 161 8.16 4.58 -29.56
CA HIS A 161 9.44 5.24 -29.75
C HIS A 161 10.12 4.74 -31.03
N PRO A 162 10.14 5.56 -32.12
CA PRO A 162 10.58 5.07 -33.42
C PRO A 162 11.98 4.49 -33.41
N ASN A 163 12.12 3.20 -33.68
CA ASN A 163 13.35 2.45 -33.49
C ASN A 163 13.57 1.30 -34.49
N ALA A 164 13.15 1.45 -35.76
CA ALA A 164 13.20 0.48 -36.88
C ALA A 164 14.38 -0.51 -36.99
N GLY A 165 15.51 -0.23 -36.33
CA GLY A 165 16.61 -1.18 -36.17
C GLY A 165 16.43 -2.21 -35.05
N GLN A 166 15.36 -2.14 -34.24
CA GLN A 166 14.97 -3.06 -33.16
C GLN A 166 16.18 -3.50 -32.32
N LYS A 167 17.04 -2.53 -31.98
CA LYS A 167 18.26 -2.82 -31.23
C LYS A 167 17.91 -3.01 -29.78
N ASP A 168 18.42 -4.08 -29.21
CA ASP A 168 18.34 -4.44 -27.80
C ASP A 168 19.78 -4.81 -27.39
N LYS A 169 20.34 -4.13 -26.38
CA LYS A 169 21.80 -4.18 -26.09
C LYS A 169 22.13 -5.25 -25.06
N ASP A 170 21.21 -5.50 -24.17
CA ASP A 170 21.29 -6.41 -23.02
C ASP A 170 20.32 -7.60 -23.14
N GLU A 171 19.56 -7.66 -24.23
CA GLU A 171 18.74 -8.79 -24.70
C GLU A 171 17.55 -9.10 -23.77
N ASP A 172 16.92 -8.06 -23.20
CA ASP A 172 15.80 -8.15 -22.26
C ASP A 172 14.41 -8.02 -22.90
N LEU A 173 14.36 -7.89 -24.24
CA LEU A 173 13.17 -7.65 -25.07
C LEU A 173 12.66 -6.21 -25.08
N LEU A 174 13.33 -5.28 -24.39
CA LEU A 174 13.06 -3.85 -24.47
C LEU A 174 14.09 -3.19 -25.40
N GLY A 175 13.62 -2.37 -26.34
CA GLY A 175 14.54 -1.73 -27.28
C GLY A 175 15.32 -0.60 -26.62
N ASN A 176 16.59 -0.40 -27.02
CA ASN A 176 17.46 0.70 -26.58
C ASN A 176 16.83 2.13 -26.70
N ALA A 177 15.72 2.27 -27.44
CA ALA A 177 15.01 3.53 -27.60
C ALA A 177 14.04 3.83 -26.44
N CYS A 178 13.65 2.81 -25.68
CA CYS A 178 12.70 2.87 -24.57
C CYS A 178 13.20 2.19 -23.28
N ASP A 179 14.34 1.50 -23.34
CA ASP A 179 15.11 0.94 -22.22
C ASP A 179 15.91 2.03 -21.50
N ASP A 180 15.77 2.09 -20.18
CA ASP A 180 16.48 3.03 -19.31
C ASP A 180 17.46 2.38 -18.32
N ASP A 181 17.64 1.06 -18.40
CA ASP A 181 18.47 0.21 -17.53
C ASP A 181 18.13 0.41 -16.02
N VAL A 182 16.93 0.89 -15.66
CA VAL A 182 16.53 1.13 -14.26
C VAL A 182 15.64 0.01 -13.75
N ASP A 183 16.22 -0.82 -12.87
CA ASP A 183 15.53 -1.87 -12.11
C ASP A 183 15.73 -1.60 -10.60
N THR A 184 14.77 -0.89 -10.00
CA THR A 184 14.85 -0.42 -8.61
C THR A 184 14.83 -1.58 -7.61
N ASP A 185 14.13 -2.67 -7.92
CA ASP A 185 13.91 -3.79 -7.00
C ASP A 185 14.79 -5.02 -7.29
N SER A 186 15.50 -5.01 -8.43
CA SER A 186 16.43 -6.04 -8.89
C SER A 186 15.76 -7.40 -9.15
N ASP A 187 14.48 -7.42 -9.53
CA ASP A 187 13.76 -8.64 -9.89
C ASP A 187 13.98 -9.10 -11.34
N GLY A 188 14.63 -8.25 -12.15
CA GLY A 188 14.93 -8.49 -13.56
C GLY A 188 13.89 -7.94 -14.53
N VAL A 189 12.95 -7.10 -14.07
CA VAL A 189 12.01 -6.32 -14.88
C VAL A 189 12.27 -4.84 -14.64
N GLU A 190 12.45 -4.05 -15.70
CA GLU A 190 12.71 -2.63 -15.55
C GLU A 190 11.50 -1.85 -15.01
N ASP A 191 11.75 -0.80 -14.23
CA ASP A 191 10.75 0.09 -13.63
C ASP A 191 9.74 0.64 -14.67
N SER A 192 10.16 0.78 -15.93
CA SER A 192 9.34 1.31 -17.03
C SER A 192 8.22 0.37 -17.48
N VAL A 193 8.37 -0.93 -17.22
CA VAL A 193 7.47 -2.02 -17.62
C VAL A 193 7.08 -2.93 -16.45
N ASP A 194 7.64 -2.70 -15.26
CA ASP A 194 7.36 -3.45 -14.04
C ASP A 194 5.99 -3.07 -13.46
N ASN A 195 5.09 -4.06 -13.42
CA ASN A 195 3.78 -3.90 -12.80
C ASN A 195 3.76 -4.19 -11.29
N CYS A 196 4.87 -4.68 -10.71
CA CYS A 196 4.99 -5.04 -9.32
C CYS A 196 6.41 -5.50 -8.89
N PRO A 197 6.93 -5.00 -7.74
CA PRO A 197 8.19 -5.49 -7.21
C PRO A 197 8.12 -6.98 -6.84
N ASN A 198 8.74 -7.84 -7.64
CA ASN A 198 8.65 -9.31 -7.62
C ASN A 198 7.32 -9.87 -8.17
N ASN A 199 7.36 -10.24 -9.45
CA ASN A 199 6.39 -11.07 -10.21
C ASN A 199 5.32 -10.30 -11.00
N GLN A 200 5.42 -10.41 -12.33
CA GLN A 200 4.55 -9.78 -13.33
C GLN A 200 3.15 -10.37 -13.47
N LYS A 201 2.79 -11.39 -12.67
CA LYS A 201 1.49 -12.06 -12.79
C LYS A 201 0.36 -11.10 -12.40
N ASP A 202 -0.46 -10.71 -13.36
CA ASP A 202 -1.64 -9.86 -13.19
C ASP A 202 -2.89 -10.65 -13.62
N THR A 203 -3.68 -11.13 -12.66
CA THR A 203 -4.82 -12.03 -12.92
C THR A 203 -6.07 -11.29 -13.41
N ASP A 204 -6.27 -10.04 -13.02
CA ASP A 204 -7.45 -9.24 -13.38
C ASP A 204 -7.18 -8.20 -14.47
N GLY A 205 -5.93 -8.05 -14.90
CA GLY A 205 -5.52 -7.27 -16.07
C GLY A 205 -5.65 -5.77 -15.85
N ASP A 206 -5.53 -5.31 -14.61
CA ASP A 206 -5.63 -3.89 -14.27
C ASP A 206 -4.31 -3.13 -14.48
N GLY A 207 -3.25 -3.83 -14.91
CA GLY A 207 -1.92 -3.28 -15.11
C GLY A 207 -1.05 -3.34 -13.86
N ARG A 208 -1.47 -4.11 -12.84
CA ARG A 208 -0.76 -4.29 -11.57
C ARG A 208 -0.55 -5.76 -11.24
N GLY A 209 0.64 -6.14 -10.78
CA GLY A 209 0.91 -7.52 -10.39
C GLY A 209 0.15 -7.96 -9.13
N ASP A 210 -0.35 -9.19 -9.14
CA ASP A 210 -0.99 -9.91 -8.04
C ASP A 210 -0.19 -9.84 -6.73
N ALA A 211 1.14 -9.76 -6.82
CA ALA A 211 2.04 -9.81 -5.67
C ALA A 211 1.95 -8.57 -4.77
N CYS A 212 1.64 -7.40 -5.34
CA CYS A 212 1.43 -6.12 -4.65
C CYS A 212 -0.01 -5.63 -4.80
N SER A 213 -0.94 -6.53 -5.16
CA SER A 213 -2.36 -6.20 -5.31
C SER A 213 -3.03 -5.78 -3.99
N ASN A 214 -2.43 -6.09 -2.84
CA ASN A 214 -3.00 -5.82 -1.51
C ASN A 214 -2.01 -5.13 -0.55
N ASP A 215 -0.86 -4.66 -1.04
CA ASP A 215 0.20 -3.96 -0.31
C ASP A 215 0.86 -2.99 -1.30
N LEU A 216 0.23 -1.83 -1.48
CA LEU A 216 0.47 -0.99 -2.65
C LEU A 216 1.83 -0.32 -2.63
N ASP A 217 2.40 -0.09 -1.46
CA ASP A 217 3.70 0.54 -1.29
C ASP A 217 4.82 -0.43 -0.86
N GLY A 218 4.50 -1.71 -0.64
CA GLY A 218 5.47 -2.76 -0.36
C GLY A 218 6.07 -2.67 1.04
N ASP A 219 5.42 -1.96 1.97
CA ASP A 219 5.90 -1.79 3.35
C ASP A 219 5.59 -2.99 4.26
N LYS A 220 4.91 -4.02 3.72
CA LYS A 220 4.48 -5.27 4.36
C LYS A 220 3.26 -5.12 5.26
N ILE A 221 2.56 -3.99 5.17
CA ILE A 221 1.24 -3.78 5.75
C ILE A 221 0.21 -3.87 4.62
N LEU A 222 -0.89 -4.58 4.87
CA LEU A 222 -1.93 -4.71 3.85
C LEU A 222 -2.64 -3.38 3.67
N ASP A 223 -3.06 -3.06 2.43
CA ASP A 223 -3.80 -1.85 2.08
C ASP A 223 -5.03 -1.61 2.98
N SER A 224 -5.64 -2.67 3.48
CA SER A 224 -6.80 -2.59 4.39
C SER A 224 -6.47 -2.14 5.80
N ASP A 225 -5.24 -2.36 6.24
CA ASP A 225 -4.71 -2.03 7.57
C ASP A 225 -3.73 -0.84 7.53
N ASP A 226 -3.48 -0.31 6.34
CA ASP A 226 -2.53 0.78 6.08
C ASP A 226 -3.24 2.14 6.00
N ASN A 227 -2.79 3.07 6.84
CA ASN A 227 -3.27 4.44 6.85
C ASN A 227 -2.84 5.26 5.63
N CYS A 228 -1.78 4.88 4.92
CA CYS A 228 -1.24 5.52 3.74
C CYS A 228 -0.75 4.49 2.71
N ILE A 229 -1.67 3.73 2.11
CA ILE A 229 -1.45 2.67 1.13
C ILE A 229 -0.41 2.91 0.01
N ALA A 230 -0.05 4.16 -0.28
CA ALA A 230 0.90 4.54 -1.34
C ALA A 230 2.18 5.20 -0.79
N ASN A 231 2.46 5.06 0.51
CA ASN A 231 3.58 5.70 1.17
C ASN A 231 4.25 4.73 2.17
N PRO A 232 5.36 4.09 1.77
CA PRO A 232 5.94 2.99 2.52
C PRO A 232 6.61 3.39 3.85
N SER A 233 6.58 4.68 4.17
CA SER A 233 7.10 5.21 5.41
C SER A 233 6.02 5.41 6.48
N VAL A 234 4.73 5.27 6.15
CA VAL A 234 3.63 5.67 7.05
C VAL A 234 2.44 4.71 7.05
N HIS A 235 2.52 3.56 7.72
CA HIS A 235 1.40 2.62 7.80
C HIS A 235 0.39 2.86 8.92
N SER A 236 0.78 3.57 9.98
CA SER A 236 -0.07 3.71 11.16
C SER A 236 0.09 5.05 11.86
N THR A 237 -0.88 5.37 12.71
CA THR A 237 -0.79 6.55 13.56
C THR A 237 0.22 6.34 14.67
N ASP A 238 1.33 7.08 14.59
CA ASP A 238 2.40 7.05 15.57
C ASP A 238 2.83 8.48 15.97
N PHE A 239 2.65 8.80 17.25
CA PHE A 239 3.20 9.99 17.91
C PHE A 239 4.11 9.62 19.10
N ARG A 240 4.81 8.47 19.06
CA ARG A 240 5.79 8.10 20.10
C ARG A 240 7.03 8.98 20.06
N HIS A 241 7.39 9.47 18.89
CA HIS A 241 8.45 10.45 18.73
C HIS A 241 7.85 11.83 18.44
N LEU A 242 8.08 12.74 19.37
CA LEU A 242 7.48 14.07 19.36
C LEU A 242 8.57 15.14 19.45
N GLN A 243 8.58 16.03 18.47
CA GLN A 243 9.30 17.28 18.57
C GLN A 243 8.49 18.27 19.41
N MET A 244 9.01 18.60 20.59
CA MET A 244 8.44 19.65 21.44
C MET A 244 8.89 21.03 21.00
N VAL A 245 7.94 21.94 20.82
CA VAL A 245 8.22 23.32 20.41
C VAL A 245 7.52 24.29 21.35
N ALA A 246 8.31 25.06 22.09
CA ALA A 246 7.82 26.19 22.87
C ALA A 246 7.52 27.37 21.93
N LEU A 247 6.32 27.94 22.03
CA LEU A 247 5.88 29.07 21.20
C LEU A 247 6.12 30.44 21.87
N ASP A 248 6.53 30.46 23.15
CA ASP A 248 7.08 31.63 23.83
C ASP A 248 8.27 31.27 24.75
N PRO A 249 9.42 30.85 24.19
CA PRO A 249 10.57 30.41 24.99
C PRO A 249 11.21 31.54 25.82
N GLN A 250 10.89 32.80 25.54
CA GLN A 250 11.49 33.96 26.18
C GLN A 250 10.86 34.27 27.54
N THR A 251 9.56 33.99 27.69
CA THR A 251 8.83 34.20 28.95
C THR A 251 8.34 32.91 29.59
N ALA A 252 8.69 31.77 28.99
CA ALA A 252 8.29 30.46 29.47
C ALA A 252 8.68 30.26 30.95
N SER A 253 7.67 30.02 31.76
CA SER A 253 7.77 29.72 33.18
C SER A 253 7.59 28.22 33.47
N THR A 254 6.78 27.53 32.66
CA THR A 254 6.39 26.14 32.89
C THR A 254 6.32 25.39 31.55
N PRO A 255 7.29 24.49 31.24
CA PRO A 255 7.24 23.69 30.04
C PRO A 255 6.12 22.63 30.13
N PRO A 256 5.49 22.26 29.00
CA PRO A 256 4.49 21.20 28.98
C PRO A 256 5.12 19.83 29.30
N VAL A 257 4.35 18.96 29.93
CA VAL A 257 4.70 17.56 30.16
C VAL A 257 3.76 16.71 29.31
N TRP A 258 4.31 15.99 28.34
CA TRP A 258 3.57 15.13 27.43
C TRP A 258 3.86 13.67 27.75
N VAL A 259 2.81 12.88 27.96
CA VAL A 259 2.90 11.45 28.24
C VAL A 259 2.21 10.71 27.10
N VAL A 260 2.94 9.82 26.45
CA VAL A 260 2.45 9.04 25.30
C VAL A 260 1.93 7.68 25.77
N TYR A 261 0.75 7.31 25.28
CA TYR A 261 0.07 6.04 25.49
C TYR A 261 -0.36 5.45 24.13
N ASP A 262 -0.92 4.24 24.17
CA ASP A 262 -1.52 3.56 23.02
C ASP A 262 -0.66 3.58 21.74
N ASN A 263 0.63 3.26 21.90
CA ASN A 263 1.61 3.28 20.81
C ASN A 263 1.68 4.60 20.02
N GLY A 264 1.34 5.73 20.64
CA GLY A 264 1.31 7.03 19.97
C GLY A 264 -0.08 7.51 19.56
N ALA A 265 -1.11 6.68 19.67
CA ALA A 265 -2.50 7.09 19.38
C ALA A 265 -3.18 7.82 20.56
N GLU A 266 -2.54 7.89 21.73
CA GLU A 266 -3.03 8.66 22.86
C GLU A 266 -1.91 9.48 23.52
N ILE A 267 -2.20 10.75 23.85
CA ILE A 267 -1.27 11.65 24.52
C ILE A 267 -2.00 12.40 25.64
N HIS A 268 -1.36 12.48 26.79
CA HIS A 268 -1.82 13.29 27.93
C HIS A 268 -0.83 14.43 28.19
N GLN A 269 -1.34 15.66 28.25
CA GLN A 269 -0.63 16.83 28.75
C GLN A 269 -1.13 17.16 30.17
N THR A 270 -0.23 17.19 31.15
CA THR A 270 -0.62 17.12 32.59
C THR A 270 -0.33 18.40 33.39
N VAL A 271 0.04 19.51 32.77
CA VAL A 271 0.51 20.70 33.49
C VAL A 271 -0.02 21.98 32.87
N ASN A 272 -0.37 22.98 33.68
CA ASN A 272 -0.71 24.27 33.10
C ASN A 272 0.57 24.92 32.55
N SER A 273 0.71 24.95 31.23
CA SER A 273 1.95 25.35 30.55
C SER A 273 1.81 26.57 29.65
N ASP A 274 2.94 27.19 29.36
CA ASP A 274 3.11 28.13 28.25
C ASP A 274 2.67 27.52 26.91
N PRO A 275 2.36 28.33 25.88
CA PRO A 275 1.92 27.81 24.59
C PRO A 275 2.98 26.91 24.00
N ALA A 276 2.57 25.70 23.64
CA ALA A 276 3.46 24.71 23.08
C ALA A 276 2.74 23.77 22.14
N ILE A 277 3.53 23.16 21.26
CA ILE A 277 3.09 22.10 20.36
C ILE A 277 3.99 20.88 20.51
N ALA A 278 3.39 19.71 20.34
CA ALA A 278 4.07 18.43 20.20
C ALA A 278 3.84 17.92 18.78
N VAL A 279 4.89 17.88 17.97
CA VAL A 279 4.79 17.59 16.53
C VAL A 279 5.31 16.20 16.24
N GLY A 280 4.53 15.38 15.53
CA GLY A 280 4.97 14.08 15.06
C GLY A 280 6.00 14.18 13.92
N ASP A 281 6.50 13.04 13.48
CA ASP A 281 7.54 12.98 12.44
C ASP A 281 6.96 12.95 11.01
N HIS A 282 5.82 12.27 10.81
CA HIS A 282 5.25 12.06 9.49
C HIS A 282 4.79 13.37 8.84
N VAL A 283 5.20 13.55 7.59
CA VAL A 283 4.87 14.69 6.73
C VAL A 283 3.73 14.27 5.81
N MET A 284 2.65 15.05 5.79
CA MET A 284 1.44 14.71 5.06
C MET A 284 1.09 15.77 4.01
N GLY A 285 0.62 15.32 2.85
CA GLY A 285 -0.06 16.13 1.85
C GLY A 285 -1.56 16.18 2.12
N ASP A 286 -2.33 15.48 1.29
CA ASP A 286 -3.75 15.21 1.52
C ASP A 286 -3.90 14.30 2.76
N VAL A 287 -4.65 14.78 3.75
CA VAL A 287 -4.76 14.09 5.03
C VAL A 287 -6.14 14.23 5.64
N ASP A 288 -6.60 13.11 6.22
CA ASP A 288 -7.71 13.06 7.15
C ASP A 288 -7.12 12.83 8.54
N PHE A 289 -7.37 13.76 9.47
CA PHE A 289 -6.84 13.69 10.84
C PHE A 289 -7.97 13.81 11.86
N GLU A 290 -8.11 12.80 12.69
CA GLU A 290 -9.12 12.73 13.72
C GLU A 290 -8.57 12.26 15.06
N GLY A 291 -9.30 12.57 16.12
CA GLY A 291 -8.90 12.29 17.49
C GLY A 291 -10.02 12.66 18.46
N THR A 292 -9.86 12.31 19.73
CA THR A 292 -10.84 12.65 20.77
C THR A 292 -10.21 13.61 21.76
N PHE A 293 -10.81 14.80 21.91
CA PHE A 293 -10.52 15.72 23.00
C PHE A 293 -11.24 15.27 24.27
N PHE A 294 -10.51 15.25 25.37
CA PHE A 294 -11.07 15.09 26.71
C PHE A 294 -10.22 15.88 27.72
N VAL A 295 -10.84 16.81 28.44
CA VAL A 295 -10.15 17.62 29.45
C VAL A 295 -10.65 17.19 30.83
N GLU A 296 -9.78 16.65 31.67
CA GLU A 296 -10.14 16.21 33.02
C GLU A 296 -10.29 17.36 34.00
N ASP A 297 -9.47 18.39 33.83
CA ASP A 297 -9.50 19.59 34.65
C ASP A 297 -10.88 20.26 34.59
N THR A 298 -11.31 20.74 35.75
CA THR A 298 -12.60 21.43 35.93
C THR A 298 -12.45 22.91 36.22
N SER A 299 -11.23 23.36 36.55
CA SER A 299 -10.95 24.66 37.14
C SER A 299 -10.57 25.73 36.13
N ASP A 300 -9.81 25.37 35.10
CA ASP A 300 -9.32 26.27 34.06
C ASP A 300 -10.29 26.34 32.86
N ASP A 301 -10.09 27.30 31.95
CA ASP A 301 -10.95 27.54 30.80
C ASP A 301 -10.24 27.88 29.49
N ASP A 302 -8.96 27.54 29.42
CA ASP A 302 -8.02 27.93 28.37
C ASP A 302 -8.01 26.97 27.16
N PHE A 303 -6.93 26.98 26.38
CA PHE A 303 -6.92 26.45 25.02
C PHE A 303 -6.37 25.03 24.94
N VAL A 304 -7.15 24.19 24.25
CA VAL A 304 -6.73 22.87 23.76
C VAL A 304 -6.83 22.84 22.24
N GLY A 305 -6.10 21.96 21.58
CA GLY A 305 -6.18 21.89 20.12
C GLY A 305 -5.18 20.95 19.48
N PHE A 306 -5.03 21.11 18.18
CA PHE A 306 -4.04 20.40 17.38
C PHE A 306 -3.56 21.28 16.22
N ILE A 307 -2.48 20.88 15.59
CA ILE A 307 -1.90 21.53 14.43
C ILE A 307 -1.82 20.57 13.24
N PHE A 308 -1.76 21.15 12.05
CA PHE A 308 -1.55 20.44 10.80
C PHE A 308 -0.82 21.34 9.81
N GLY A 309 -0.24 20.74 8.76
CA GLY A 309 0.57 21.50 7.80
C GLY A 309 1.79 22.16 8.44
N TYR A 310 2.35 21.57 9.50
CA TYR A 310 3.51 22.13 10.20
C TYR A 310 4.77 22.01 9.34
N GLN A 311 5.37 23.16 9.02
CA GLN A 311 6.62 23.27 8.26
C GLN A 311 7.75 23.84 9.12
N SER A 312 7.42 24.76 10.03
CA SER A 312 8.36 25.32 11.02
C SER A 312 7.60 25.86 12.23
N ASN A 313 8.33 26.24 13.27
CA ASN A 313 7.77 26.89 14.46
C ASN A 313 7.14 28.28 14.21
N ALA A 314 7.11 28.73 12.95
CA ALA A 314 6.47 29.96 12.49
C ALA A 314 5.49 29.74 11.34
N LYS A 315 5.32 28.50 10.85
CA LYS A 315 4.49 28.14 9.69
C LYS A 315 3.72 26.85 9.94
N PHE A 316 2.45 26.97 10.29
CA PHE A 316 1.53 25.84 10.54
C PHE A 316 0.09 26.33 10.57
N TYR A 317 -0.87 25.42 10.39
CA TYR A 317 -2.26 25.68 10.76
C TYR A 317 -2.51 25.19 12.19
N VAL A 318 -3.38 25.89 12.93
CA VAL A 318 -3.78 25.51 14.29
C VAL A 318 -5.29 25.57 14.44
N VAL A 319 -5.85 24.47 14.94
CA VAL A 319 -7.21 24.41 15.50
C VAL A 319 -7.05 24.56 17.01
N SER A 320 -7.72 25.56 17.59
CA SER A 320 -7.69 25.85 19.01
C SER A 320 -9.10 26.00 19.55
N TRP A 321 -9.36 25.52 20.76
CA TRP A 321 -10.68 25.52 21.37
C TRP A 321 -10.61 26.00 22.82
N LYS A 322 -11.32 27.09 23.13
CA LYS A 322 -11.41 27.67 24.48
C LYS A 322 -12.78 27.41 25.13
N LYS A 323 -12.82 27.15 26.44
CA LYS A 323 -14.07 26.90 27.20
C LYS A 323 -14.85 28.17 27.50
N GLY A 324 -14.18 29.18 28.04
CA GLY A 324 -14.77 30.46 28.45
C GLY A 324 -14.23 31.64 27.62
N PRO A 325 -14.95 32.77 27.52
CA PRO A 325 -14.37 33.99 26.95
C PRO A 325 -13.53 34.77 27.98
N GLN A 326 -12.38 35.27 27.56
CA GLN A 326 -11.58 36.26 28.30
C GLN A 326 -11.70 37.64 27.63
N ASN A 327 -12.36 38.59 28.31
CA ASN A 327 -12.75 39.89 27.74
C ASN A 327 -11.94 41.10 28.22
N TRP A 328 -11.03 40.95 29.19
CA TRP A 328 -10.41 42.07 29.90
C TRP A 328 -8.96 42.38 29.46
N PHE A 329 -8.26 41.43 28.82
CA PHE A 329 -6.93 41.60 28.25
C PHE A 329 -6.68 40.54 27.17
N ASN A 330 -6.11 40.91 26.02
CA ASN A 330 -5.93 40.07 24.83
C ASN A 330 -7.18 39.23 24.53
N LYS A 331 -8.21 39.85 23.92
CA LYS A 331 -9.56 39.27 23.80
C LYS A 331 -9.52 37.85 23.19
N ALA A 332 -9.97 36.87 23.97
CA ALA A 332 -10.15 35.49 23.53
C ALA A 332 -11.63 35.11 23.72
N GLU A 333 -12.28 34.73 22.63
CA GLU A 333 -13.65 34.23 22.66
C GLU A 333 -13.66 32.72 22.91
N ARG A 334 -14.73 32.22 23.51
CA ARG A 334 -14.96 30.77 23.62
C ARG A 334 -15.17 30.17 22.24
N GLY A 335 -14.93 28.86 22.12
CA GLY A 335 -15.22 28.12 20.91
C GLY A 335 -14.02 27.87 20.01
N VAL A 336 -14.27 27.19 18.90
CA VAL A 336 -13.20 26.66 18.04
C VAL A 336 -12.72 27.77 17.10
N THR A 337 -11.41 27.88 16.94
CA THR A 337 -10.78 28.82 16.02
C THR A 337 -9.78 28.07 15.17
N LEU A 338 -9.84 28.28 13.84
CA LEU A 338 -8.86 27.79 12.89
C LEU A 338 -8.04 28.97 12.36
N LYS A 339 -6.72 28.91 12.54
CA LYS A 339 -5.77 29.95 12.12
C LYS A 339 -4.66 29.39 11.25
N LEU A 340 -4.22 30.20 10.29
CA LEU A 340 -2.92 30.08 9.66
C LEU A 340 -1.90 30.86 10.50
N VAL A 341 -0.88 30.19 11.00
CA VAL A 341 0.32 30.82 11.54
C VAL A 341 1.33 30.95 10.40
N ASN A 342 1.68 32.20 10.09
CA ASN A 342 2.73 32.54 9.13
C ASN A 342 3.46 33.76 9.71
N SER A 343 4.26 33.49 10.74
CA SER A 343 4.83 34.52 11.61
C SER A 343 6.18 35.02 11.09
N ASN A 344 6.33 36.34 10.99
CA ASN A 344 7.61 36.96 10.62
C ASN A 344 8.63 36.98 11.76
N THR A 345 8.19 36.73 13.00
CA THR A 345 9.07 36.76 14.18
C THR A 345 9.34 35.38 14.78
N GLY A 346 8.52 34.38 14.45
CA GLY A 346 8.57 33.09 15.10
C GLY A 346 8.20 33.15 16.59
N PRO A 347 8.57 32.10 17.37
CA PRO A 347 8.27 32.00 18.79
C PRO A 347 8.67 33.21 19.64
N GLY A 348 7.76 33.62 20.52
CA GLY A 348 7.92 34.78 21.41
C GLY A 348 6.58 35.47 21.69
N THR A 349 6.63 36.56 22.44
CA THR A 349 5.45 37.28 22.93
C THR A 349 4.46 37.71 21.84
N LYS A 350 4.96 38.12 20.65
CA LYS A 350 4.10 38.51 19.52
C LYS A 350 3.29 37.34 18.97
N LEU A 351 3.92 36.17 18.80
CA LEU A 351 3.25 34.98 18.31
C LEU A 351 2.29 34.43 19.38
N ARG A 352 2.72 34.39 20.64
CA ARG A 352 1.87 34.06 21.78
C ARG A 352 0.59 34.89 21.79
N ASP A 353 0.70 36.21 21.77
CA ASP A 353 -0.46 37.10 21.85
C ASP A 353 -1.38 36.93 20.62
N ALA A 354 -0.80 36.67 19.44
CA ALA A 354 -1.56 36.37 18.23
C ALA A 354 -2.31 35.02 18.28
N LEU A 355 -1.73 34.01 18.94
CA LEU A 355 -2.37 32.70 19.15
C LEU A 355 -3.54 32.82 20.13
N TRP A 356 -3.38 33.61 21.19
CA TRP A 356 -4.43 33.87 22.18
C TRP A 356 -5.61 34.68 21.63
N PHE A 357 -5.33 35.73 20.84
CA PHE A 357 -6.35 36.66 20.35
C PHE A 357 -7.33 36.02 19.36
N THR A 358 -8.65 36.11 19.57
CA THR A 358 -9.64 35.66 18.58
C THR A 358 -9.76 36.68 17.44
N GLY A 359 -8.91 36.52 16.43
CA GLY A 359 -8.87 37.35 15.24
C GLY A 359 -7.55 37.18 14.49
N SER A 360 -7.36 38.02 13.47
CA SER A 360 -6.10 38.08 12.71
C SER A 360 -5.14 39.08 13.35
N THR A 361 -3.88 38.68 13.50
CA THR A 361 -2.76 39.53 13.90
C THR A 361 -1.79 39.66 12.75
N ALA A 362 -1.61 40.89 12.25
CA ALA A 362 -0.77 41.16 11.09
C ALA A 362 0.65 40.59 11.26
N ASN A 363 1.16 39.92 10.24
CA ASN A 363 2.49 39.30 10.20
C ASN A 363 2.74 38.22 11.27
N GLN A 364 1.68 37.67 11.87
CA GLN A 364 1.77 36.62 12.90
C GLN A 364 0.82 35.45 12.59
N ALA A 365 -0.48 35.72 12.64
CA ALA A 365 -1.51 34.69 12.44
C ALA A 365 -2.77 35.28 11.79
N LYS A 366 -3.35 34.56 10.84
CA LYS A 366 -4.59 34.90 10.14
C LYS A 366 -5.70 33.96 10.62
N MET A 367 -6.79 34.50 11.15
CA MET A 367 -7.99 33.72 11.45
C MET A 367 -8.70 33.37 10.15
N LEU A 368 -8.83 32.07 9.90
CA LEU A 368 -9.54 31.54 8.73
C LEU A 368 -11.00 31.29 9.06
N TRP A 369 -11.26 30.82 10.28
CA TRP A 369 -12.59 30.48 10.73
C TRP A 369 -12.70 30.50 12.25
N HIS A 370 -13.90 30.79 12.77
CA HIS A 370 -14.22 30.76 14.19
C HIS A 370 -15.70 30.40 14.40
N ASP A 371 -15.96 29.43 15.27
CA ASP A 371 -17.27 29.21 15.86
C ASP A 371 -17.25 29.62 17.34
N GLY A 372 -18.04 30.64 17.68
CA GLY A 372 -18.18 31.15 19.04
C GLY A 372 -19.33 30.53 19.83
N SER A 373 -19.96 29.47 19.29
CA SER A 373 -21.23 28.94 19.81
C SER A 373 -21.04 28.06 21.05
N ILE A 374 -20.02 27.19 21.04
CA ILE A 374 -19.78 26.21 22.11
C ILE A 374 -18.31 26.20 22.57
N GLY A 375 -18.08 26.39 23.87
CA GLY A 375 -16.80 26.07 24.50
C GLY A 375 -16.77 24.60 24.94
N TRP A 376 -15.57 24.04 25.13
CA TRP A 376 -15.44 22.68 25.66
C TRP A 376 -15.98 22.58 27.08
N LYS A 377 -16.43 21.38 27.44
CA LYS A 377 -16.93 21.05 28.78
C LYS A 377 -15.99 20.06 29.44
N PRO A 378 -15.68 20.23 30.73
CA PRO A 378 -14.80 19.31 31.44
C PRO A 378 -15.44 17.92 31.50
N LYS A 379 -14.61 16.88 31.39
CA LYS A 379 -15.00 15.46 31.43
C LYS A 379 -16.06 15.07 30.41
N VAL A 380 -16.03 15.71 29.23
CA VAL A 380 -16.87 15.35 28.08
C VAL A 380 -15.95 15.04 26.91
N ALA A 381 -16.17 13.88 26.29
CA ALA A 381 -15.43 13.45 25.11
C ALA A 381 -16.01 14.12 23.85
N TYR A 382 -15.11 14.69 23.03
CA TYR A 382 -15.44 15.26 21.74
C TYR A 382 -14.53 14.68 20.65
N ARG A 383 -15.11 14.04 19.64
CA ARG A 383 -14.37 13.53 18.48
C ARG A 383 -14.26 14.65 17.45
N TRP A 384 -13.04 14.98 17.02
CA TRP A 384 -12.83 15.87 15.88
C TRP A 384 -12.51 15.07 14.62
N LEU A 385 -12.83 15.63 13.47
CA LEU A 385 -12.38 15.16 12.16
C LEU A 385 -11.97 16.38 11.32
N LEU A 386 -10.75 16.36 10.81
CA LEU A 386 -10.22 17.36 9.89
C LEU A 386 -9.94 16.69 8.54
N HIS A 387 -10.52 17.23 7.48
CA HIS A 387 -10.04 16.99 6.11
C HIS A 387 -9.17 18.16 5.68
N HIS A 388 -8.00 17.89 5.11
CA HIS A 388 -7.13 18.88 4.52
C HIS A 388 -6.67 18.41 3.14
N ARG A 389 -6.91 19.24 2.12
CA ARG A 389 -6.56 19.02 0.71
C ARG A 389 -5.75 20.21 0.21
N PRO A 390 -4.42 20.23 0.45
CA PRO A 390 -3.60 21.42 0.21
C PRO A 390 -3.55 21.84 -1.26
N ASP A 391 -3.71 20.91 -2.20
CA ASP A 391 -3.64 21.17 -3.65
C ASP A 391 -4.70 22.15 -4.11
N ILE A 392 -5.95 21.92 -3.70
CA ILE A 392 -7.07 22.85 -3.89
C ILE A 392 -7.20 23.87 -2.75
N GLY A 393 -6.33 23.79 -1.74
CA GLY A 393 -6.31 24.68 -0.58
C GLY A 393 -7.57 24.62 0.27
N ALA A 394 -8.26 23.47 0.28
CA ALA A 394 -9.53 23.31 0.97
C ALA A 394 -9.36 22.48 2.24
N MET A 395 -10.07 22.86 3.30
CA MET A 395 -10.10 22.14 4.56
C MET A 395 -11.49 22.21 5.19
N ARG A 396 -11.87 21.18 5.94
CA ARG A 396 -13.16 21.12 6.64
C ARG A 396 -13.01 20.44 7.98
N PHE A 397 -13.55 21.07 9.02
CA PHE A 397 -13.47 20.62 10.39
C PHE A 397 -14.86 20.24 10.91
N TYR A 398 -14.96 19.06 11.50
CA TYR A 398 -16.13 18.57 12.20
C TYR A 398 -15.83 18.32 13.67
N LEU A 399 -16.85 18.49 14.50
CA LEU A 399 -16.79 18.13 15.90
C LEU A 399 -18.06 17.38 16.31
N TYR A 400 -17.87 16.28 17.03
CA TYR A 400 -18.93 15.40 17.50
C TYR A 400 -18.90 15.29 19.02
N GLN A 401 -20.07 15.27 19.64
CA GLN A 401 -20.25 14.90 21.05
C GLN A 401 -21.06 13.61 21.10
N GLY A 402 -20.40 12.48 21.40
CA GLY A 402 -20.97 11.17 21.13
C GLY A 402 -21.21 10.99 19.62
N THR A 403 -22.40 10.57 19.23
CA THR A 403 -22.79 10.42 17.80
C THR A 403 -23.36 11.69 17.18
N LYS A 404 -23.53 12.77 17.96
CA LYS A 404 -24.14 14.01 17.49
C LYS A 404 -23.07 14.96 16.96
N GLN A 405 -23.15 15.31 15.68
CA GLN A 405 -22.40 16.44 15.13
C GLN A 405 -22.85 17.73 15.82
N VAL A 406 -21.91 18.41 16.47
CA VAL A 406 -22.13 19.67 17.18
C VAL A 406 -21.51 20.86 16.43
N MET A 407 -20.61 20.60 15.48
CA MET A 407 -19.95 21.62 14.69
C MET A 407 -19.57 21.09 13.31
N ASP A 408 -19.67 21.98 12.32
CA ASP A 408 -19.16 21.80 10.97
C ASP A 408 -18.75 23.17 10.45
N SER A 409 -17.50 23.31 10.07
CA SER A 409 -16.98 24.59 9.57
C SER A 409 -17.51 24.95 8.18
N GLY A 410 -18.03 23.97 7.43
CA GLY A 410 -18.07 24.01 5.98
C GLY A 410 -16.65 24.03 5.39
N ASN A 411 -16.56 24.19 4.08
CA ASN A 411 -15.26 24.31 3.40
C ASN A 411 -14.61 25.67 3.74
N ILE A 412 -13.41 25.61 4.30
CA ILE A 412 -12.50 26.74 4.52
C ILE A 412 -11.42 26.70 3.43
N TYR A 413 -11.06 27.85 2.88
CA TYR A 413 -10.08 27.93 1.79
C TYR A 413 -8.83 28.74 2.20
N ASP A 414 -7.67 28.07 2.21
CA ASP A 414 -6.36 28.68 2.32
C ASP A 414 -5.30 27.73 1.73
N GLY A 415 -4.59 28.18 0.70
CA GLY A 415 -3.55 27.39 0.02
C GLY A 415 -2.12 27.76 0.40
N THR A 416 -1.92 28.41 1.55
CA THR A 416 -0.60 28.95 1.93
C THR A 416 0.42 27.85 2.22
N LEU A 417 0.02 26.79 2.91
CA LEU A 417 0.89 25.67 3.27
C LEU A 417 0.43 24.42 2.52
N LYS A 418 1.31 23.89 1.66
CA LYS A 418 1.06 22.72 0.81
C LYS A 418 1.39 21.41 1.54
N GLY A 419 0.72 21.18 2.67
CA GLY A 419 1.00 20.06 3.56
C GLY A 419 2.09 20.35 4.59
N GLY A 420 2.43 19.32 5.37
CA GLY A 420 3.37 19.38 6.49
C GLY A 420 3.04 18.35 7.56
N ARG A 421 3.69 18.46 8.72
CA ARG A 421 3.51 17.52 9.83
C ARG A 421 2.26 17.82 10.66
N LEU A 422 1.82 16.82 11.41
CA LEU A 422 0.70 16.90 12.36
C LEU A 422 1.23 17.05 13.80
N GLY A 423 0.38 17.54 14.70
CA GLY A 423 0.75 17.64 16.11
C GLY A 423 -0.36 18.13 17.01
N LEU A 424 -0.06 18.22 18.29
CA LEU A 424 -0.99 18.63 19.35
C LEU A 424 -0.64 20.03 19.85
N TYR A 425 -1.63 20.75 20.37
CA TYR A 425 -1.49 22.14 20.80
C TYR A 425 -2.13 22.36 22.17
N CYS A 426 -1.38 22.96 23.08
CA CYS A 426 -1.88 23.43 24.37
C CYS A 426 -1.43 24.87 24.60
N PHE A 427 -2.26 25.64 25.30
CA PHE A 427 -1.89 26.96 25.81
C PHE A 427 -2.67 27.23 27.09
N SER A 428 -1.96 27.21 28.22
CA SER A 428 -2.47 27.58 29.56
C SER A 428 -3.55 26.64 30.09
N GLN A 429 -3.57 25.39 29.64
CA GLN A 429 -4.54 24.38 30.07
C GLN A 429 -3.80 23.10 30.48
N GLU A 430 -4.27 22.47 31.55
CA GLU A 430 -3.75 21.20 32.08
C GLU A 430 -4.74 20.05 31.96
N GLU A 431 -4.24 18.82 32.15
CA GLU A 431 -4.99 17.56 32.14
C GLU A 431 -5.80 17.36 30.85
N ILE A 432 -5.11 17.54 29.71
CA ILE A 432 -5.66 17.41 28.36
C ILE A 432 -5.30 16.05 27.78
N ILE A 433 -6.30 15.26 27.43
CA ILE A 433 -6.14 13.98 26.77
C ILE A 433 -6.57 14.12 25.30
N TRP A 434 -5.66 13.77 24.40
CA TRP A 434 -5.96 13.46 23.00
C TRP A 434 -5.88 11.95 22.86
N SER A 435 -7.01 11.30 22.62
CA SER A 435 -7.11 9.83 22.60
C SER A 435 -7.69 9.31 21.29
N ASN A 436 -7.42 8.03 21.00
CA ASN A 436 -7.85 7.36 19.78
C ASN A 436 -7.56 8.20 18.53
N MET A 437 -6.36 8.78 18.47
CA MET A 437 -5.94 9.60 17.35
C MET A 437 -5.68 8.72 16.13
N GLU A 438 -6.08 9.22 14.97
CA GLU A 438 -5.89 8.55 13.70
C GLU A 438 -5.64 9.58 12.60
N TYR A 439 -4.57 9.40 11.84
CA TYR A 439 -4.34 10.12 10.59
C TYR A 439 -4.19 9.15 9.43
N LYS A 440 -4.76 9.51 8.28
CA LYS A 440 -4.68 8.75 7.03
C LYS A 440 -4.30 9.64 5.86
N CYS A 441 -3.44 9.13 4.98
CA CYS A 441 -3.24 9.76 3.67
C CYS A 441 -4.52 9.58 2.88
N ALA A 442 -5.09 10.68 2.43
CA ALA A 442 -6.40 10.65 1.81
C ALA A 442 -6.29 10.61 0.29
N ASN A 443 -7.03 9.69 -0.34
CA ASN A 443 -7.20 9.66 -1.77
C ASN A 443 -8.45 10.45 -2.16
N GLY A 444 -8.25 11.62 -2.78
CA GLY A 444 -9.33 12.45 -3.31
C GLY A 444 -10.14 13.22 -2.26
N VAL A 445 -11.23 13.84 -2.71
CA VAL A 445 -12.03 14.77 -1.90
C VAL A 445 -13.31 14.09 -1.39
N PRO A 446 -13.61 14.11 -0.06
CA PRO A 446 -14.83 13.53 0.47
C PRO A 446 -16.08 14.12 -0.18
N GLN A 447 -17.11 13.30 -0.42
CA GLN A 447 -18.29 13.71 -1.21
C GLN A 447 -18.99 14.96 -0.65
N GLU A 448 -19.13 15.08 0.68
CA GLU A 448 -19.73 16.26 1.30
C GLU A 448 -18.90 17.52 1.06
N MET A 449 -17.57 17.39 1.13
CA MET A 449 -16.64 18.47 0.82
C MET A 449 -16.73 18.85 -0.66
N PHE A 450 -16.75 17.86 -1.57
CA PHE A 450 -16.86 18.04 -3.01
C PHE A 450 -18.16 18.76 -3.42
N ASN A 451 -19.29 18.36 -2.84
CA ASN A 451 -20.59 18.97 -3.11
C ASN A 451 -20.61 20.47 -2.79
N ASP A 452 -19.86 20.88 -1.76
CA ASP A 452 -19.78 22.27 -1.32
C ASP A 452 -18.63 23.06 -1.98
N LEU A 453 -17.86 22.45 -2.90
CA LEU A 453 -16.81 23.13 -3.66
C LEU A 453 -17.40 24.09 -4.71
N PRO A 454 -16.76 25.25 -4.95
CA PRO A 454 -16.99 26.07 -6.13
C PRO A 454 -16.75 25.27 -7.41
N ALA A 455 -17.52 25.57 -8.46
CA ALA A 455 -17.46 24.86 -9.75
C ALA A 455 -16.04 24.78 -10.35
N ASN A 456 -15.21 25.82 -10.19
CA ASN A 456 -13.84 25.80 -10.68
C ASN A 456 -12.96 24.77 -9.95
N LEU A 457 -13.18 24.55 -8.64
CA LEU A 457 -12.44 23.55 -7.87
C LEU A 457 -13.00 22.15 -8.09
N GLN A 458 -14.32 22.00 -8.28
CA GLN A 458 -14.90 20.71 -8.71
C GLN A 458 -14.29 20.25 -10.03
N ASN A 459 -14.19 21.15 -11.02
CA ASN A 459 -13.57 20.82 -12.30
C ASN A 459 -12.09 20.45 -12.14
N GLN A 460 -11.36 21.14 -11.26
CA GLN A 460 -9.97 20.80 -10.97
C GLN A 460 -9.86 19.38 -10.39
N VAL A 461 -10.68 19.03 -9.41
CA VAL A 461 -10.72 17.69 -8.78
C VAL A 461 -11.11 16.60 -9.77
N LEU A 462 -12.01 16.88 -10.73
CA LEU A 462 -12.41 15.91 -11.75
C LEU A 462 -11.38 15.73 -12.88
N SER A 463 -10.40 16.63 -12.98
CA SER A 463 -9.35 16.62 -14.00
C SER A 463 -8.01 16.08 -13.52
N SER A 464 -7.86 15.93 -12.21
CA SER A 464 -6.75 15.28 -11.50
C SER A 464 -7.12 13.83 -11.23
#